data_AF-A0A7S8MZC5-F1
#
_entry.id   AF-A0A7S8MZC5-F1
#
_cell.length_a   1.000
_cell.length_b   1.000
_cell.length_c   1.000
_cell.angle_alpha   90.00
_cell.angle_beta   90.00
_cell.angle_gamma   90.00
#
_symmetry.space_group_name_H-M   'P 1'
#
loop_
_entity.id
_entity.type
_entity.pdbx_description
1 polymer ?
#
loop_
_entity_poly.entity_id
_entity_poly.type
_entity_poly.pdbx_seq_one_letter_code
_entity_poly.pdbx_strand_id
1 'polypeptide(L)'
;MGFTHVPAEGKEAKFGNKTGELDAVFVYENVLLVVEDTTSKKPFDHAKNKKLLAEQIQSSKVEFIEWLRYTFPEHEDAIKAYSPKRFQLFYLYISRTEMDLDDDDLALLAPMKIVSVRALNYFDKLAKTIRRSAKTDLWRFLELTSSDIGAANATNDVKSIDTTIISPDDSTGFSNGVRLVSFMISADVLLRNSYVLRKDNWGYSTDLYQRLIDANRIRKIRQYVASDGSAFLNNIIVGLPPDVTFQTSDKSPIELDDIQDYSAYRMTIPDEFNSLCIIDGQHRVFAHYEGNDELEPKVAAIRGKVHLLATGLIFPPGMDELERLKLQGEIFLDINSNTKPVPADVLLAIQSLRAPYADVAVARRVLELLNKQSAFRNMFQLSQMDQAPIKIASIVKFALRYLVDIQAKSGLFAEWVKGDPARTSLRTKSNSELLTEYVNYCTATLNLYFNALKAHHSSEWNDPQNKITSTTVINAMIIALRRSLPALGVLTFEEYASLVKAWHVDFSTGTFPYASSQYARFSQEILRDMFNLVEEDGRWVASK
;
A
#
# COMPACT_ATOMS: atom_id res chain seq x y z
N MET A 1 0.49 -15.44 13.85
CA MET A 1 0.05 -15.95 12.53
C MET A 1 0.03 -17.48 12.43
N GLY A 2 0.05 -18.22 13.56
CA GLY A 2 0.00 -19.69 13.54
C GLY A 2 1.37 -20.38 13.55
N PHE A 3 2.46 -19.60 13.52
CA PHE A 3 3.81 -20.12 13.73
C PHE A 3 4.02 -20.54 15.19
N THR A 4 4.81 -21.59 15.37
CA THR A 4 5.36 -22.02 16.65
C THR A 4 6.64 -21.24 16.92
N HIS A 5 6.72 -20.58 18.07
CA HIS A 5 7.93 -19.91 18.52
C HIS A 5 8.91 -20.91 19.12
N VAL A 6 10.16 -20.86 18.68
CA VAL A 6 11.29 -21.61 19.22
C VAL A 6 12.19 -20.60 19.96
N PRO A 7 12.34 -20.70 21.29
CA PRO A 7 12.97 -19.66 22.12
C PRO A 7 14.51 -19.71 22.00
N ALA A 8 15.05 -19.24 20.89
CA ALA A 8 16.47 -19.24 20.58
C ALA A 8 17.29 -18.16 21.33
N GLU A 9 16.62 -17.18 21.93
CA GLU A 9 17.24 -16.11 22.71
C GLU A 9 18.13 -16.67 23.84
N GLY A 10 19.31 -16.09 24.02
CA GLY A 10 20.33 -16.48 24.98
C GLY A 10 21.10 -17.76 24.61
N LYS A 11 20.88 -18.34 23.43
CA LYS A 11 21.61 -19.54 22.95
C LYS A 11 22.63 -19.15 21.88
N GLU A 12 23.91 -19.23 22.25
CA GLU A 12 24.99 -19.12 21.28
C GLU A 12 25.22 -20.45 20.56
N ALA A 13 25.38 -20.36 19.24
CA ALA A 13 25.78 -21.47 18.41
C ALA A 13 26.75 -21.01 17.31
N LYS A 14 27.58 -21.94 16.85
CA LYS A 14 28.50 -21.72 15.75
C LYS A 14 27.86 -22.29 14.49
N PHE A 15 27.73 -21.45 13.47
CA PHE A 15 27.28 -21.85 12.14
C PHE A 15 28.37 -21.48 11.14
N GLY A 16 28.91 -22.47 10.44
CA GLY A 16 30.11 -22.28 9.63
C GLY A 16 31.26 -21.67 10.43
N ASN A 17 31.68 -20.46 10.10
CA ASN A 17 32.78 -19.76 10.78
C ASN A 17 32.33 -18.68 11.78
N LYS A 18 31.02 -18.49 11.98
CA LYS A 18 30.49 -17.43 12.83
C LYS A 18 29.77 -18.02 14.04
N THR A 19 30.16 -17.58 15.23
CA THR A 19 29.37 -17.75 16.45
C THR A 19 28.44 -16.56 16.60
N GLY A 20 27.19 -16.83 16.96
CA GLY A 20 26.21 -15.80 17.24
C GLY A 20 24.98 -16.34 17.96
N GLU A 21 24.16 -15.40 18.38
CA GLU A 21 22.86 -15.60 19.02
C GLU A 21 21.75 -15.14 18.07
N LEU A 22 20.59 -15.77 18.17
CA LEU A 22 19.38 -15.44 17.41
C LEU A 22 18.29 -14.96 18.37
N ASP A 23 17.65 -13.84 18.06
CA ASP A 23 16.62 -13.27 18.94
C ASP A 23 15.37 -14.15 18.97
N ALA A 24 14.82 -14.51 17.81
CA ALA A 24 13.66 -15.38 17.73
C ALA A 24 13.66 -16.28 16.50
N VAL A 25 13.16 -17.51 16.67
CA VAL A 25 12.94 -18.46 15.57
C VAL A 25 11.48 -18.87 15.56
N PHE A 26 10.87 -18.89 14.38
CA PHE A 26 9.47 -19.28 14.19
C PHE A 26 9.37 -20.35 13.10
N VAL A 27 8.58 -21.39 13.36
CA VAL A 27 8.35 -22.48 12.43
C VAL A 27 6.87 -22.63 12.10
N TYR A 28 6.56 -22.81 10.81
CA TYR A 28 5.25 -23.19 10.31
C TYR A 28 5.44 -24.13 9.13
N GLU A 29 4.97 -25.37 9.23
CA GLU A 29 5.27 -26.41 8.25
C GLU A 29 6.78 -26.48 7.97
N ASN A 30 7.20 -26.42 6.70
CA ASN A 30 8.59 -26.34 6.27
C ASN A 30 9.08 -24.88 6.10
N VAL A 31 8.39 -23.88 6.62
CA VAL A 31 8.84 -22.47 6.59
C VAL A 31 9.46 -22.11 7.94
N LEU A 32 10.69 -21.60 7.91
CA LEU A 32 11.46 -21.22 9.08
C LEU A 32 11.86 -19.75 8.97
N LEU A 33 11.41 -18.95 9.94
CA LEU A 33 11.72 -17.54 10.03
C LEU A 33 12.70 -17.34 11.19
N VAL A 34 13.85 -16.75 10.89
CA VAL A 34 14.74 -16.19 11.90
C VAL A 34 14.48 -14.70 11.94
N VAL A 35 14.03 -14.20 13.08
CA VAL A 35 13.66 -12.80 13.26
C VAL A 35 14.68 -12.15 14.16
N GLU A 36 15.30 -11.11 13.65
CA GLU A 36 16.22 -10.24 14.37
C GLU A 36 15.57 -8.87 14.51
N ASP A 37 15.46 -8.36 15.74
CA ASP A 37 14.86 -7.05 15.97
C ASP A 37 15.78 -6.12 16.79
N THR A 38 15.77 -4.82 16.43
CA THR A 38 16.65 -3.85 17.09
C THR A 38 15.97 -2.55 17.43
N THR A 39 16.37 -2.01 18.59
CA THR A 39 16.07 -0.64 19.03
C THR A 39 17.26 0.32 18.86
N SER A 40 18.34 -0.14 18.21
CA SER A 40 19.53 0.67 17.93
C SER A 40 19.19 1.95 17.17
N LYS A 41 19.90 3.04 17.52
CA LYS A 41 19.85 4.32 16.77
C LYS A 41 20.59 4.26 15.44
N LYS A 42 21.43 3.24 15.23
CA LYS A 42 22.16 2.97 13.99
C LYS A 42 21.79 1.57 13.46
N PRO A 43 20.55 1.38 13.01
CA PRO A 43 20.06 0.07 12.63
C PRO A 43 20.75 -0.51 11.40
N PHE A 44 21.28 0.32 10.50
CA PHE A 44 22.00 -0.16 9.32
C PHE A 44 23.35 -0.80 9.68
N ASP A 45 24.13 -0.17 10.57
CA ASP A 45 25.40 -0.75 11.07
C ASP A 45 25.15 -2.06 11.83
N HIS A 46 24.07 -2.10 12.62
CA HIS A 46 23.65 -3.31 13.31
C HIS A 46 23.28 -4.43 12.33
N ALA A 47 22.51 -4.12 11.28
CA ALA A 47 22.15 -5.06 10.23
C ALA A 47 23.40 -5.62 9.54
N LYS A 48 24.38 -4.77 9.18
CA LYS A 48 25.65 -5.21 8.58
C LYS A 48 26.40 -6.22 9.44
N ASN A 49 26.39 -6.03 10.76
CA ASN A 49 27.05 -6.96 11.69
C ASN A 49 26.32 -8.32 11.75
N LYS A 50 24.99 -8.32 11.72
CA LYS A 50 24.17 -9.54 11.76
C LYS A 50 24.12 -10.28 10.42
N LYS A 51 24.33 -9.56 9.31
CA LYS A 51 24.38 -10.12 7.95
C LYS A 51 25.31 -11.33 7.84
N LEU A 52 26.52 -11.26 8.40
CA LEU A 52 27.49 -12.35 8.31
C LEU A 52 26.96 -13.63 8.97
N LEU A 53 26.23 -13.52 10.09
CA LEU A 53 25.61 -14.67 10.73
C LEU A 53 24.50 -15.25 9.84
N ALA A 54 23.66 -14.39 9.26
CA ALA A 54 22.61 -14.82 8.32
C ALA A 54 23.19 -15.54 7.08
N GLU A 55 24.29 -15.04 6.50
CA GLU A 55 24.99 -15.68 5.39
C GLU A 55 25.53 -17.07 5.76
N GLN A 56 26.14 -17.21 6.94
CA GLN A 56 26.66 -18.49 7.40
C GLN A 56 25.54 -19.50 7.69
N ILE A 57 24.41 -19.06 8.25
CA ILE A 57 23.31 -19.98 8.50
C ILE A 57 22.60 -20.35 7.19
N GLN A 58 22.48 -19.42 6.24
CA GLN A 58 21.94 -19.71 4.91
C GLN A 58 22.79 -20.76 4.18
N SER A 59 24.12 -20.67 4.26
CA SER A 59 25.04 -21.64 3.65
C SER A 59 25.08 -22.97 4.42
N SER A 60 24.92 -22.94 5.74
CA SER A 60 24.87 -24.11 6.64
C SER A 60 23.44 -24.49 7.08
N LYS A 61 22.43 -24.34 6.21
CA LYS A 61 21.00 -24.55 6.56
C LYS A 61 20.72 -25.89 7.25
N VAL A 62 21.37 -26.97 6.79
CA VAL A 62 21.17 -28.32 7.36
C VAL A 62 21.70 -28.37 8.80
N GLU A 63 22.90 -27.85 9.04
CA GLU A 63 23.52 -27.79 10.37
C GLU A 63 22.64 -26.99 11.35
N PHE A 64 22.09 -25.87 10.89
CA PHE A 64 21.18 -25.05 11.68
C PHE A 64 19.89 -25.79 12.09
N ILE A 65 19.27 -26.51 11.16
CA ILE A 65 18.03 -27.26 11.45
C ILE A 65 18.32 -28.41 12.41
N GLU A 66 19.44 -29.11 12.26
CA GLU A 66 19.83 -30.16 13.19
C GLU A 66 20.17 -29.60 14.59
N TRP A 67 20.81 -28.41 14.64
CA TRP A 67 21.02 -27.71 15.90
C TRP A 67 19.70 -27.34 16.59
N LEU A 68 18.69 -26.87 15.85
CA LEU A 68 17.37 -26.57 16.41
C LEU A 68 16.70 -27.83 16.99
N ARG A 69 16.76 -28.97 16.28
CA ARG A 69 16.20 -30.24 16.76
C ARG A 69 16.86 -30.71 18.05
N TYR A 70 18.19 -30.63 18.11
CA TYR A 70 18.96 -31.05 19.27
C TYR A 70 18.74 -30.13 20.48
N THR A 71 18.70 -28.83 20.25
CA THR A 71 18.64 -27.82 21.33
C THR A 71 17.23 -27.63 21.88
N PHE A 72 16.20 -27.83 21.06
CA PHE A 72 14.79 -27.63 21.39
C PHE A 72 13.96 -28.90 21.16
N PRO A 73 14.20 -29.99 21.92
CA PRO A 73 13.51 -31.26 21.74
C PRO A 73 11.98 -31.14 21.92
N GLU A 74 11.50 -30.17 22.71
CA GLU A 74 10.08 -29.87 22.88
C GLU A 74 9.38 -29.34 21.62
N HIS A 75 10.15 -28.81 20.67
CA HIS A 75 9.65 -28.34 19.37
C HIS A 75 10.02 -29.30 18.24
N GLU A 76 10.58 -30.46 18.57
CA GLU A 76 11.16 -31.39 17.60
C GLU A 76 10.10 -31.92 16.61
N ASP A 77 8.87 -32.18 17.05
CA ASP A 77 7.78 -32.64 16.17
C ASP A 77 7.52 -31.69 15.00
N ALA A 78 7.56 -30.37 15.26
CA ALA A 78 7.38 -29.35 14.23
C ALA A 78 8.57 -29.30 13.26
N ILE A 79 9.78 -29.63 13.73
CA ILE A 79 11.03 -29.50 12.96
C ILE A 79 11.41 -30.83 12.26
N LYS A 80 10.97 -31.99 12.78
CA LYS A 80 11.18 -33.33 12.20
C LYS A 80 10.18 -33.68 11.09
N ALA A 81 9.06 -32.96 11.00
CA ALA A 81 8.03 -33.20 9.97
C ALA A 81 8.59 -33.15 8.53
N TYR A 82 9.72 -32.46 8.31
CA TYR A 82 10.34 -32.29 7.01
C TYR A 82 11.83 -32.61 7.04
N SER A 83 12.39 -33.03 5.90
CA SER A 83 13.85 -33.14 5.78
C SER A 83 14.49 -31.74 5.81
N PRO A 84 15.71 -31.56 6.38
CA PRO A 84 16.35 -30.24 6.47
C PRO A 84 16.45 -29.48 5.13
N LYS A 85 16.58 -30.22 4.02
CA LYS A 85 16.67 -29.64 2.67
C LYS A 85 15.35 -29.00 2.20
N ARG A 86 14.20 -29.51 2.68
CA ARG A 86 12.85 -29.04 2.33
C ARG A 86 12.46 -27.73 3.01
N PHE A 87 13.19 -27.30 4.03
CA PHE A 87 12.87 -26.06 4.72
C PHE A 87 13.18 -24.83 3.87
N GLN A 88 12.22 -23.91 3.79
CA GLN A 88 12.39 -22.56 3.28
C GLN A 88 12.81 -21.65 4.44
N LEU A 89 14.04 -21.12 4.38
CA LEU A 89 14.65 -20.35 5.45
C LEU A 89 14.66 -18.86 5.07
N PHE A 90 14.10 -18.02 5.94
CA PHE A 90 14.07 -16.57 5.78
C PHE A 90 14.66 -15.88 7.00
N TYR A 91 15.51 -14.88 6.75
CA TYR A 91 16.01 -13.95 7.77
C TYR A 91 15.22 -12.65 7.69
N LEU A 92 14.44 -12.33 8.71
CA LEU A 92 13.69 -11.08 8.79
C LEU A 92 14.41 -10.14 9.74
N TYR A 93 14.78 -8.97 9.24
CA TYR A 93 15.40 -7.94 10.06
C TYR A 93 14.44 -6.78 10.29
N ILE A 94 14.15 -6.49 11.56
CA ILE A 94 13.16 -5.50 11.97
C ILE A 94 13.88 -4.41 12.76
N SER A 95 13.66 -3.15 12.38
CA SER A 95 14.12 -2.02 13.19
C SER A 95 12.95 -1.17 13.68
N ARG A 96 13.07 -0.68 14.91
CA ARG A 96 12.18 0.36 15.43
C ARG A 96 12.31 1.69 14.67
N THR A 97 13.48 1.97 14.12
CA THR A 97 13.75 3.22 13.38
C THR A 97 13.70 2.92 11.88
N GLU A 98 12.96 3.71 11.12
CA GLU A 98 12.91 3.57 9.66
C GLU A 98 14.33 3.76 9.09
N MET A 99 14.72 2.86 8.18
CA MET A 99 15.96 2.95 7.45
C MET A 99 15.67 3.51 6.06
N ASP A 100 16.39 4.57 5.68
CA ASP A 100 16.37 5.11 4.32
C ASP A 100 17.38 4.30 3.50
N LEU A 101 16.90 3.20 2.90
CA LEU A 101 17.70 2.25 2.14
C LEU A 101 17.33 2.37 0.66
N ASP A 102 18.33 2.41 -0.21
CA ASP A 102 18.16 2.23 -1.64
C ASP A 102 18.32 0.74 -2.05
N ASP A 103 18.21 0.47 -3.35
CA ASP A 103 18.30 -0.90 -3.88
C ASP A 103 19.69 -1.53 -3.64
N ASP A 104 20.76 -0.72 -3.65
CA ASP A 104 22.13 -1.18 -3.40
C ASP A 104 22.31 -1.55 -1.91
N ASP A 105 21.75 -0.76 -1.00
CA ASP A 105 21.72 -1.06 0.43
C ASP A 105 20.93 -2.33 0.74
N LEU A 106 19.78 -2.53 0.09
CA LEU A 106 18.98 -3.76 0.23
C LEU A 106 19.73 -4.98 -0.30
N ALA A 107 20.38 -4.86 -1.46
CA ALA A 107 21.23 -5.91 -2.01
C ALA A 107 22.43 -6.22 -1.11
N LEU A 108 23.01 -5.19 -0.48
CA LEU A 108 24.11 -5.34 0.47
C LEU A 108 23.71 -6.13 1.72
N LEU A 109 22.45 -6.08 2.15
CA LEU A 109 21.95 -6.75 3.35
C LEU A 109 21.39 -8.16 3.09
N ALA A 110 21.27 -8.58 1.83
CA ALA A 110 20.93 -9.96 1.48
C ALA A 110 21.91 -10.95 2.16
N PRO A 111 21.43 -12.10 2.70
CA PRO A 111 20.13 -12.72 2.48
C PRO A 111 19.02 -12.24 3.44
N MET A 112 19.27 -11.24 4.29
CA MET A 112 18.24 -10.73 5.19
C MET A 112 17.20 -9.91 4.43
N LYS A 113 15.91 -10.20 4.67
CA LYS A 113 14.79 -9.40 4.19
C LYS A 113 14.46 -8.34 5.23
N ILE A 114 14.63 -7.08 4.84
CA ILE A 114 14.34 -5.94 5.70
C ILE A 114 12.83 -5.74 5.81
N VAL A 115 12.33 -5.71 7.04
CA VAL A 115 10.94 -5.37 7.36
C VAL A 115 10.91 -3.91 7.80
N SER A 116 10.42 -3.03 6.92
CA SER A 116 10.24 -1.61 7.23
C SER A 116 9.23 -1.41 8.37
N VAL A 117 9.23 -0.24 9.03
CA VAL A 117 8.24 0.08 10.07
C VAL A 117 6.83 0.04 9.47
N ARG A 118 6.68 0.45 8.20
CA ARG A 118 5.41 0.32 7.45
C ARG A 118 4.97 -1.14 7.31
N ALA A 119 5.86 -2.03 6.88
CA ALA A 119 5.54 -3.45 6.73
C ALA A 119 5.17 -4.09 8.08
N LEU A 120 5.92 -3.78 9.14
CA LEU A 120 5.62 -4.25 10.49
C LEU A 120 4.23 -3.79 10.95
N ASN A 121 3.92 -2.50 10.79
CA ASN A 121 2.61 -1.94 11.17
C ASN A 121 1.46 -2.57 10.39
N TYR A 122 1.68 -2.84 9.09
CA TYR A 122 0.71 -3.54 8.26
C TYR A 122 0.41 -4.94 8.81
N PHE A 123 1.45 -5.75 9.03
CA PHE A 123 1.30 -7.12 9.51
C PHE A 123 0.77 -7.21 10.93
N ASP A 124 1.17 -6.29 11.82
CA ASP A 124 0.62 -6.18 13.18
C ASP A 124 -0.89 -5.89 13.14
N LYS A 125 -1.32 -4.89 12.36
CA LYS A 125 -2.73 -4.55 12.22
C LYS A 125 -3.53 -5.69 11.61
N LEU A 126 -3.00 -6.35 10.58
CA LEU A 126 -3.65 -7.47 9.91
C LEU A 126 -3.77 -8.67 10.86
N ALA A 127 -2.69 -9.07 11.54
CA ALA A 127 -2.69 -10.16 12.50
C ALA A 127 -3.60 -9.89 13.71
N LYS A 128 -3.69 -8.65 14.19
CA LYS A 128 -4.66 -8.27 15.24
C LYS A 128 -6.11 -8.38 14.76
N THR A 129 -6.35 -8.24 13.47
CA THR A 129 -7.70 -8.21 12.89
C THR A 129 -8.19 -9.58 12.42
N ILE A 130 -7.36 -10.34 11.71
CA ILE A 130 -7.72 -11.64 11.09
C ILE A 130 -6.83 -12.81 11.57
N ARG A 131 -6.07 -12.60 12.65
CA ARG A 131 -5.36 -13.65 13.39
C ARG A 131 -4.45 -14.52 12.52
N ARG A 132 -4.69 -15.83 12.45
CA ARG A 132 -3.82 -16.78 11.73
C ARG A 132 -3.95 -16.61 10.22
N SER A 133 -5.11 -16.17 9.72
CA SER A 133 -5.30 -15.93 8.28
C SER A 133 -4.48 -14.76 7.73
N ALA A 134 -3.85 -13.94 8.57
CA ALA A 134 -2.89 -12.93 8.10
C ALA A 134 -1.63 -13.55 7.45
N LYS A 135 -1.39 -14.86 7.63
CA LYS A 135 -0.26 -15.58 7.04
C LYS A 135 -0.28 -15.61 5.50
N THR A 136 -1.46 -15.50 4.87
CA THR A 136 -1.56 -15.51 3.40
C THR A 136 -0.89 -14.28 2.78
N ASP A 137 -1.09 -13.11 3.37
CA ASP A 137 -0.36 -11.89 3.03
C ASP A 137 1.15 -12.04 3.31
N LEU A 138 1.54 -12.78 4.35
CA LEU A 138 2.95 -13.06 4.63
C LEU A 138 3.59 -13.94 3.54
N TRP A 139 2.87 -14.93 2.99
CA TRP A 139 3.35 -15.73 1.85
C TRP A 139 3.68 -14.87 0.65
N ARG A 140 2.83 -13.88 0.34
CA ARG A 140 3.10 -12.91 -0.73
C ARG A 140 4.32 -12.04 -0.41
N PHE A 141 4.49 -11.62 0.85
CA PHE A 141 5.67 -10.86 1.25
C PHE A 141 6.96 -11.69 1.18
N LEU A 142 6.90 -12.99 1.43
CA LEU A 142 8.04 -13.90 1.34
C LEU A 142 8.23 -14.49 -0.07
N GLU A 143 7.34 -14.16 -1.02
CA GLU A 143 7.33 -14.69 -2.39
C GLU A 143 7.21 -16.22 -2.45
N LEU A 144 6.40 -16.79 -1.54
CA LEU A 144 6.10 -18.22 -1.46
C LEU A 144 4.83 -18.59 -2.23
N THR A 145 4.87 -19.74 -2.90
CA THR A 145 3.72 -20.38 -3.56
C THR A 145 3.15 -21.52 -2.72
N SER A 146 1.99 -22.05 -3.12
CA SER A 146 1.34 -23.20 -2.51
C SER A 146 2.23 -24.44 -2.51
N SER A 147 3.06 -24.59 -3.55
CA SER A 147 3.99 -25.71 -3.71
C SER A 147 5.21 -25.65 -2.78
N ASP A 148 5.53 -24.47 -2.26
CA ASP A 148 6.66 -24.27 -1.37
C ASP A 148 6.37 -24.67 0.07
N ILE A 149 5.09 -24.77 0.45
CA ILE A 149 4.66 -24.97 1.84
C ILE A 149 4.01 -26.34 2.03
N GLY A 150 4.47 -27.08 3.04
CA GLY A 150 3.92 -28.36 3.43
C GLY A 150 4.58 -29.56 2.76
N ALA A 151 3.90 -30.70 2.81
CA ALA A 151 4.34 -31.93 2.17
C ALA A 151 4.23 -31.84 0.64
N ALA A 152 5.15 -32.51 -0.07
CA ALA A 152 5.02 -32.65 -1.52
C ALA A 152 3.82 -33.56 -1.81
N ASN A 153 2.76 -32.99 -2.39
CA ASN A 153 1.61 -33.76 -2.83
C ASN A 153 1.88 -34.27 -4.25
N ALA A 154 1.71 -35.57 -4.47
CA ALA A 154 1.81 -36.17 -5.82
C ALA A 154 0.60 -35.82 -6.71
N THR A 155 -0.44 -35.23 -6.12
CA THR A 155 -1.66 -34.80 -6.79
C THR A 155 -1.58 -33.32 -7.12
N ASN A 156 -1.38 -33.00 -8.40
CA ASN A 156 -1.69 -31.68 -8.97
C ASN A 156 -3.22 -31.55 -9.13
N ASP A 157 -3.98 -31.79 -8.08
CA ASP A 157 -5.44 -31.69 -8.14
C ASP A 157 -5.82 -30.21 -8.21
N VAL A 158 -5.88 -29.71 -9.44
CA VAL A 158 -6.43 -28.39 -9.73
C VAL A 158 -7.92 -28.45 -9.39
N LYS A 159 -8.37 -27.57 -8.49
CA LYS A 159 -9.78 -27.54 -8.09
C LYS A 159 -10.63 -27.08 -9.26
N SER A 160 -11.50 -27.97 -9.73
CA SER A 160 -12.53 -27.64 -10.72
C SER A 160 -13.76 -27.09 -10.02
N ILE A 161 -14.30 -26.00 -10.56
CA ILE A 161 -15.57 -25.43 -10.16
C ILE A 161 -16.51 -25.53 -11.37
N ASP A 162 -17.59 -26.30 -11.22
CA ASP A 162 -18.63 -26.33 -12.23
C ASP A 162 -19.35 -24.97 -12.19
N THR A 163 -19.19 -24.16 -13.24
CA THR A 163 -19.82 -22.84 -13.33
C THR A 163 -21.10 -22.93 -14.12
N THR A 164 -22.08 -22.12 -13.73
CA THR A 164 -23.42 -22.20 -14.32
C THR A 164 -23.63 -21.17 -15.43
N ILE A 165 -22.87 -20.06 -15.42
CA ILE A 165 -23.07 -18.95 -16.36
C ILE A 165 -21.74 -18.19 -16.57
N ILE A 166 -21.20 -18.26 -17.79
CA ILE A 166 -20.26 -17.27 -18.32
C ILE A 166 -21.09 -16.28 -19.13
N SER A 167 -20.90 -15.00 -18.88
CA SER A 167 -21.63 -13.94 -19.59
C SER A 167 -21.00 -13.76 -20.98
N PRO A 168 -21.80 -13.85 -22.06
CA PRO A 168 -21.36 -13.48 -23.41
C PRO A 168 -20.77 -12.08 -23.44
N ASP A 169 -19.83 -11.85 -24.35
CA ASP A 169 -19.05 -10.61 -24.44
C ASP A 169 -19.94 -9.35 -24.49
N ASP A 170 -20.98 -9.41 -25.31
CA ASP A 170 -21.95 -8.33 -25.55
C ASP A 170 -22.83 -7.99 -24.32
N SER A 171 -22.89 -8.87 -23.33
CA SER A 171 -23.73 -8.72 -22.14
C SER A 171 -23.03 -8.08 -20.95
N THR A 172 -21.70 -7.94 -20.98
CA THR A 172 -20.92 -7.45 -19.84
C THR A 172 -20.80 -5.94 -19.76
N GLY A 173 -20.97 -5.24 -20.89
CA GLY A 173 -20.79 -3.79 -21.00
C GLY A 173 -19.33 -3.33 -20.92
N PHE A 174 -18.35 -4.24 -20.87
CA PHE A 174 -16.92 -3.91 -20.93
C PHE A 174 -16.42 -3.90 -22.38
N SER A 175 -15.78 -2.80 -22.80
CA SER A 175 -15.27 -2.66 -24.18
C SER A 175 -13.86 -3.21 -24.39
N ASN A 176 -13.27 -3.87 -23.38
CA ASN A 176 -11.86 -4.30 -23.35
C ASN A 176 -11.69 -5.83 -23.30
N GLY A 177 -12.72 -6.59 -23.69
CA GLY A 177 -12.66 -8.06 -23.76
C GLY A 177 -12.70 -8.76 -22.39
N VAL A 178 -13.08 -8.05 -21.32
CA VAL A 178 -13.24 -8.64 -20.00
C VAL A 178 -14.56 -9.37 -19.89
N ARG A 179 -14.51 -10.64 -19.50
CA ARG A 179 -15.69 -11.50 -19.34
C ARG A 179 -16.07 -11.66 -17.88
N LEU A 180 -17.35 -11.92 -17.62
CA LEU A 180 -17.89 -12.15 -16.29
C LEU A 180 -18.32 -13.60 -16.12
N VAL A 181 -17.98 -14.21 -14.99
CA VAL A 181 -18.44 -15.55 -14.61
C VAL A 181 -19.02 -15.53 -13.22
N SER A 182 -20.12 -16.26 -13.00
CA SER A 182 -20.70 -16.44 -11.66
C SER A 182 -20.50 -17.87 -11.17
N PHE A 183 -19.99 -18.01 -9.96
CA PHE A 183 -19.68 -19.32 -9.39
C PHE A 183 -19.76 -19.32 -7.85
N MET A 184 -19.95 -20.50 -7.27
CA MET A 184 -19.93 -20.71 -5.82
C MET A 184 -18.56 -21.22 -5.39
N ILE A 185 -17.98 -20.64 -4.34
CA ILE A 185 -16.67 -21.02 -3.83
C ILE A 185 -16.67 -21.01 -2.30
N SER A 186 -16.02 -22.00 -1.67
CA SER A 186 -16.03 -22.08 -0.21
C SER A 186 -15.22 -20.95 0.43
N ALA A 187 -15.67 -20.52 1.62
CA ALA A 187 -14.96 -19.49 2.36
C ALA A 187 -13.51 -19.91 2.72
N ASP A 188 -13.27 -21.21 2.92
CA ASP A 188 -11.94 -21.76 3.15
C ASP A 188 -10.99 -21.52 1.97
N VAL A 189 -11.44 -21.83 0.74
CA VAL A 189 -10.62 -21.63 -0.46
C VAL A 189 -10.38 -20.14 -0.70
N LEU A 190 -11.40 -19.30 -0.54
CA LEU A 190 -11.23 -17.85 -0.68
C LEU A 190 -10.22 -17.30 0.34
N LEU A 191 -10.31 -17.69 1.61
CA LEU A 191 -9.37 -17.22 2.65
C LEU A 191 -7.92 -17.57 2.33
N ARG A 192 -7.70 -18.75 1.75
CA ARG A 192 -6.38 -19.30 1.44
C ARG A 192 -5.79 -18.71 0.18
N ASN A 193 -6.61 -18.53 -0.86
CA ASN A 193 -6.14 -18.23 -2.21
C ASN A 193 -6.34 -16.76 -2.59
N SER A 194 -7.08 -15.99 -1.79
CA SER A 194 -7.36 -14.59 -2.10
C SER A 194 -6.30 -13.63 -1.56
N TYR A 195 -6.07 -12.56 -2.31
CA TYR A 195 -5.36 -11.38 -1.87
C TYR A 195 -6.22 -10.13 -2.09
N VAL A 196 -5.80 -9.01 -1.50
CA VAL A 196 -6.45 -7.71 -1.64
C VAL A 196 -5.42 -6.66 -1.98
N LEU A 197 -5.69 -5.84 -3.00
CA LEU A 197 -4.85 -4.73 -3.40
C LEU A 197 -5.07 -3.51 -2.48
N ARG A 198 -4.63 -3.65 -1.23
CA ARG A 198 -4.79 -2.62 -0.18
C ARG A 198 -3.80 -1.50 -0.41
N LYS A 199 -4.26 -0.24 -0.48
CA LYS A 199 -3.37 0.92 -0.68
C LYS A 199 -2.28 1.04 0.37
N ASP A 200 -2.62 0.61 1.59
CA ASP A 200 -1.77 0.72 2.76
C ASP A 200 -1.07 -0.63 3.07
N ASN A 201 -0.59 -1.36 2.05
CA ASN A 201 0.15 -2.62 2.24
C ASN A 201 1.61 -2.41 2.67
N TRP A 202 2.40 -3.48 2.68
CA TRP A 202 3.84 -3.43 3.02
C TRP A 202 4.71 -2.74 1.95
N GLY A 203 4.22 -2.60 0.72
CA GLY A 203 4.95 -2.02 -0.41
C GLY A 203 4.73 -0.52 -0.56
N TYR A 204 5.53 0.09 -1.44
CA TYR A 204 5.43 1.51 -1.81
C TYR A 204 4.68 1.75 -3.13
N SER A 205 4.14 0.70 -3.77
CA SER A 205 3.42 0.85 -5.04
C SER A 205 2.24 1.80 -4.89
N THR A 206 2.18 2.77 -5.80
CA THR A 206 1.09 3.74 -5.92
C THR A 206 -0.20 3.13 -6.48
N ASP A 207 -0.14 1.86 -6.88
CA ASP A 207 -1.12 1.22 -7.77
C ASP A 207 -2.18 0.40 -7.06
N LEU A 208 -2.26 0.59 -5.75
CA LEU A 208 -3.14 -0.11 -4.84
C LEU A 208 -4.29 0.79 -4.42
N TYR A 209 -5.52 0.24 -4.36
CA TYR A 209 -6.73 1.05 -4.32
C TYR A 209 -7.74 0.68 -3.22
N GLN A 210 -7.56 -0.39 -2.47
CA GLN A 210 -8.53 -0.74 -1.44
C GLN A 210 -8.15 -0.25 -0.04
N ARG A 211 -9.18 0.00 0.76
CA ARG A 211 -9.04 0.26 2.21
C ARG A 211 -8.58 -1.00 2.96
N LEU A 212 -7.89 -0.77 4.06
CA LEU A 212 -7.64 -1.82 5.06
C LEU A 212 -8.93 -2.38 5.65
N ILE A 213 -8.80 -3.59 6.17
CA ILE A 213 -9.87 -4.28 6.89
C ILE A 213 -10.23 -3.47 8.16
N ASP A 214 -11.53 -3.41 8.44
CA ASP A 214 -12.07 -2.77 9.64
C ASP A 214 -12.36 -3.85 10.69
N ALA A 215 -11.65 -3.79 11.81
CA ALA A 215 -11.72 -4.81 12.86
C ALA A 215 -13.09 -4.89 13.54
N ASN A 216 -13.78 -3.77 13.71
CA ASN A 216 -15.12 -3.76 14.32
C ASN A 216 -16.15 -4.37 13.38
N ARG A 217 -16.06 -4.05 12.08
CA ARG A 217 -16.92 -4.62 11.05
C ARG A 217 -16.70 -6.12 10.91
N ILE A 218 -15.45 -6.59 10.83
CA ILE A 218 -15.15 -8.02 10.79
C ILE A 218 -15.70 -8.73 12.02
N ARG A 219 -15.51 -8.18 13.22
CA ARG A 219 -15.96 -8.84 14.46
C ARG A 219 -17.49 -9.03 14.47
N LYS A 220 -18.24 -8.01 14.05
CA LYS A 220 -19.72 -8.10 13.91
C LYS A 220 -20.13 -9.17 12.91
N ILE A 221 -19.47 -9.20 11.75
CA ILE A 221 -19.78 -10.18 10.70
C ILE A 221 -19.40 -11.60 11.16
N ARG A 222 -18.27 -11.78 11.84
CA ARG A 222 -17.87 -13.08 12.41
C ARG A 222 -18.86 -13.60 13.44
N GLN A 223 -19.38 -12.72 14.31
CA GLN A 223 -20.42 -13.07 15.27
C GLN A 223 -21.67 -13.60 14.55
N TYR A 224 -22.10 -12.91 13.49
CA TYR A 224 -23.21 -13.33 12.65
C TYR A 224 -22.95 -14.69 11.98
N VAL A 225 -21.76 -14.88 11.39
CA VAL A 225 -21.33 -16.15 10.78
C VAL A 225 -21.36 -17.30 11.80
N ALA A 226 -20.96 -17.04 13.04
CA ALA A 226 -20.94 -18.03 14.11
C ALA A 226 -22.33 -18.33 14.73
N SER A 227 -23.32 -17.43 14.60
CA SER A 227 -24.66 -17.60 15.16
C SER A 227 -25.65 -18.23 14.19
N ASP A 228 -25.69 -17.74 12.95
CA ASP A 228 -26.81 -18.01 12.03
C ASP A 228 -26.45 -19.01 10.93
N GLY A 229 -25.17 -19.38 10.80
CA GLY A 229 -24.67 -20.38 9.84
C GLY A 229 -24.90 -20.03 8.35
N SER A 230 -25.42 -18.84 8.05
CA SER A 230 -25.94 -18.48 6.74
C SER A 230 -24.85 -18.06 5.75
N ALA A 231 -25.00 -18.46 4.49
CA ALA A 231 -24.27 -17.91 3.37
C ALA A 231 -24.64 -16.43 3.16
N PHE A 232 -23.65 -15.58 2.85
CA PHE A 232 -23.92 -14.21 2.43
C PHE A 232 -24.67 -14.24 1.10
N LEU A 233 -25.87 -13.65 1.05
CA LEU A 233 -26.67 -13.55 -0.19
C LEU A 233 -26.04 -12.61 -1.23
N ASN A 234 -25.24 -11.64 -0.77
CA ASN A 234 -24.60 -10.68 -1.66
C ASN A 234 -23.34 -11.29 -2.28
N ASN A 235 -23.11 -11.00 -3.56
CA ASN A 235 -21.96 -11.50 -4.31
C ASN A 235 -20.64 -10.87 -3.84
N ILE A 236 -19.57 -11.65 -3.80
CA ILE A 236 -18.20 -11.11 -3.78
C ILE A 236 -17.72 -10.88 -5.21
N ILE A 237 -16.90 -9.86 -5.43
CA ILE A 237 -16.33 -9.59 -6.75
C ILE A 237 -14.86 -9.92 -6.70
N VAL A 238 -14.39 -10.78 -7.62
CA VAL A 238 -13.01 -11.24 -7.66
C VAL A 238 -12.43 -11.10 -9.07
N GLY A 239 -11.16 -10.71 -9.17
CA GLY A 239 -10.37 -10.88 -10.37
C GLY A 239 -9.77 -12.29 -10.39
N LEU A 240 -9.98 -13.02 -11.48
CA LEU A 240 -9.45 -14.37 -11.67
C LEU A 240 -8.01 -14.33 -12.21
N PRO A 241 -7.19 -15.36 -11.91
CA PRO A 241 -5.84 -15.44 -12.43
C PRO A 241 -5.84 -15.80 -13.93
N PRO A 242 -4.75 -15.54 -14.66
CA PRO A 242 -4.69 -15.71 -16.12
C PRO A 242 -4.70 -17.18 -16.58
N ASP A 243 -4.41 -18.12 -15.69
CA ASP A 243 -4.30 -19.56 -15.92
C ASP A 243 -5.61 -20.32 -15.60
N VAL A 244 -6.73 -19.61 -15.51
CA VAL A 244 -8.05 -20.24 -15.50
C VAL A 244 -8.31 -20.91 -16.84
N THR A 245 -8.79 -22.15 -16.80
CA THR A 245 -9.13 -22.94 -17.99
C THR A 245 -10.61 -23.30 -18.02
N PHE A 246 -11.15 -23.46 -19.22
CA PHE A 246 -12.55 -23.78 -19.45
C PHE A 246 -12.70 -25.12 -20.17
N GLN A 247 -13.74 -25.86 -19.80
CA GLN A 247 -14.09 -27.13 -20.41
C GLN A 247 -15.60 -27.18 -20.65
N THR A 248 -16.00 -27.84 -21.74
CA THR A 248 -17.40 -28.20 -22.00
C THR A 248 -17.86 -29.34 -21.08
N SER A 249 -19.15 -29.65 -21.10
CA SER A 249 -19.74 -30.71 -20.25
C SER A 249 -19.13 -32.11 -20.45
N ASP A 250 -18.57 -32.38 -21.63
CA ASP A 250 -17.84 -33.61 -21.98
C ASP A 250 -16.35 -33.58 -21.59
N LYS A 251 -15.90 -32.53 -20.89
CA LYS A 251 -14.50 -32.25 -20.50
C LYS A 251 -13.56 -31.90 -21.65
N SER A 252 -14.07 -31.58 -22.84
CA SER A 252 -13.25 -31.06 -23.92
C SER A 252 -12.81 -29.61 -23.59
N PRO A 253 -11.54 -29.23 -23.81
CA PRO A 253 -11.10 -27.84 -23.64
C PRO A 253 -11.87 -26.89 -24.56
N ILE A 254 -12.20 -25.69 -24.06
CA ILE A 254 -12.80 -24.62 -24.86
C ILE A 254 -12.10 -23.30 -24.57
N GLU A 255 -11.88 -22.50 -25.61
CA GLU A 255 -11.31 -21.16 -25.48
C GLU A 255 -12.39 -20.16 -25.08
N LEU A 256 -12.01 -19.12 -24.32
CA LEU A 256 -12.94 -18.11 -23.82
C LEU A 256 -13.69 -17.36 -24.94
N ASP A 257 -13.06 -17.22 -26.10
CA ASP A 257 -13.65 -16.54 -27.27
C ASP A 257 -14.71 -17.38 -27.98
N ASP A 258 -14.68 -18.69 -27.81
CA ASP A 258 -15.67 -19.61 -28.38
C ASP A 258 -16.94 -19.70 -27.50
N ILE A 259 -16.91 -19.10 -26.31
CA ILE A 259 -18.04 -19.06 -25.37
C ILE A 259 -18.97 -17.90 -25.73
N GLN A 260 -20.04 -18.24 -26.47
CA GLN A 260 -21.00 -17.27 -27.02
C GLN A 260 -22.42 -17.42 -26.42
N ASP A 261 -22.66 -18.48 -25.65
CA ASP A 261 -23.96 -18.75 -25.03
C ASP A 261 -23.87 -18.87 -23.50
N TYR A 262 -25.02 -18.75 -22.84
CA TYR A 262 -25.16 -18.95 -21.40
C TYR A 262 -25.20 -20.45 -21.03
N SER A 263 -24.34 -21.27 -21.63
CA SER A 263 -24.29 -22.70 -21.33
C SER A 263 -23.40 -23.00 -20.10
N ALA A 264 -23.55 -24.21 -19.56
CA ALA A 264 -22.82 -24.64 -18.37
C ALA A 264 -21.42 -25.12 -18.77
N TYR A 265 -20.41 -24.30 -18.44
CA TYR A 265 -19.00 -24.64 -18.63
C TYR A 265 -18.33 -24.97 -17.30
N ARG A 266 -17.42 -25.92 -17.33
CA ARG A 266 -16.54 -26.21 -16.20
C ARG A 266 -15.36 -25.25 -16.24
N MET A 267 -15.23 -24.43 -15.20
CA MET A 267 -14.08 -23.55 -15.01
C MET A 267 -13.15 -24.19 -14.00
N THR A 268 -11.86 -24.23 -14.31
CA THR A 268 -10.86 -24.74 -13.38
C THR A 268 -10.02 -23.57 -12.89
N ILE A 269 -10.02 -23.36 -11.57
CA ILE A 269 -9.20 -22.33 -10.91
C ILE A 269 -8.01 -23.02 -10.25
N PRO A 270 -6.77 -22.58 -10.52
CA PRO A 270 -5.60 -23.04 -9.79
C PRO A 270 -5.75 -22.91 -8.27
N ASP A 271 -5.47 -23.97 -7.52
CA ASP A 271 -5.45 -23.93 -6.04
C ASP A 271 -4.13 -23.32 -5.54
N GLU A 272 -3.86 -22.07 -5.94
CA GLU A 272 -2.62 -21.36 -5.67
C GLU A 272 -2.85 -20.19 -4.70
N PHE A 273 -1.89 -19.95 -3.80
CA PHE A 273 -1.94 -18.81 -2.89
C PHE A 273 -1.91 -17.50 -3.68
N ASN A 274 -2.67 -16.51 -3.23
CA ASN A 274 -2.71 -15.19 -3.88
C ASN A 274 -3.12 -15.23 -5.37
N SER A 275 -3.92 -16.21 -5.79
CA SER A 275 -4.44 -16.32 -7.16
C SER A 275 -5.71 -15.47 -7.38
N LEU A 276 -6.54 -15.27 -6.35
CA LEU A 276 -7.81 -14.55 -6.47
C LEU A 276 -7.71 -13.12 -5.93
N CYS A 277 -7.88 -12.11 -6.78
CA CYS A 277 -7.89 -10.72 -6.32
C CYS A 277 -9.30 -10.34 -5.84
N ILE A 278 -9.52 -10.16 -4.54
CA ILE A 278 -10.82 -9.64 -4.07
C ILE A 278 -10.92 -8.15 -4.42
N ILE A 279 -11.93 -7.79 -5.21
CA ILE A 279 -12.25 -6.42 -5.62
C ILE A 279 -13.34 -5.83 -4.71
N ASP A 280 -14.36 -6.62 -4.37
CA ASP A 280 -15.33 -6.27 -3.33
C ASP A 280 -15.68 -7.48 -2.46
N GLY A 281 -16.02 -7.20 -1.20
CA GLY A 281 -16.44 -8.22 -0.25
C GLY A 281 -15.36 -8.72 0.70
N GLN A 282 -14.23 -8.01 0.80
CA GLN A 282 -13.13 -8.38 1.70
C GLN A 282 -13.61 -8.72 3.14
N HIS A 283 -14.48 -7.93 3.76
CA HIS A 283 -14.95 -8.21 5.12
C HIS A 283 -15.80 -9.49 5.22
N ARG A 284 -16.45 -9.91 4.14
CA ARG A 284 -17.27 -11.14 4.11
C ARG A 284 -16.38 -12.38 4.02
N VAL A 285 -15.36 -12.34 3.16
CA VAL A 285 -14.37 -13.40 3.07
C VAL A 285 -13.62 -13.52 4.40
N PHE A 286 -12.99 -12.42 4.83
CA PHE A 286 -12.14 -12.42 6.01
C PHE A 286 -12.89 -12.59 7.33
N ALA A 287 -14.21 -12.50 7.41
CA ALA A 287 -14.95 -12.84 8.63
C ALA A 287 -14.81 -14.30 9.05
N HIS A 288 -14.50 -15.19 8.10
CA HIS A 288 -14.29 -16.62 8.34
C HIS A 288 -12.86 -16.95 8.84
N TYR A 289 -12.04 -15.93 9.16
CA TYR A 289 -10.64 -16.10 9.51
C TYR A 289 -10.38 -17.20 10.56
N GLU A 290 -9.17 -17.75 10.55
CA GLU A 290 -8.67 -18.69 11.57
C GLU A 290 -8.34 -17.93 12.84
N GLY A 291 -9.27 -17.97 13.79
CA GLY A 291 -9.19 -17.28 15.07
C GLY A 291 -8.52 -18.08 16.18
N ASN A 292 -8.45 -17.43 17.32
CA ASN A 292 -8.10 -18.00 18.63
C ASN A 292 -9.12 -17.56 19.69
N ASP A 293 -10.34 -17.25 19.23
CA ASP A 293 -11.46 -16.79 20.03
C ASP A 293 -12.48 -17.92 20.25
N GLU A 294 -13.40 -17.72 21.18
CA GLU A 294 -14.47 -18.69 21.51
C GLU A 294 -15.38 -19.04 20.32
N LEU A 295 -15.38 -18.20 19.27
CA LEU A 295 -16.16 -18.45 18.05
C LEU A 295 -15.45 -19.39 17.08
N GLU A 296 -14.13 -19.59 17.21
CA GLU A 296 -13.35 -20.39 16.26
C GLU A 296 -13.86 -21.81 16.07
N PRO A 297 -14.24 -22.59 17.10
CA PRO A 297 -14.78 -23.93 16.89
C PRO A 297 -16.02 -23.95 15.98
N LYS A 298 -16.90 -22.94 16.12
CA LYS A 298 -18.09 -22.80 15.27
C LYS A 298 -17.74 -22.36 13.85
N VAL A 299 -16.89 -21.34 13.73
CA VAL A 299 -16.48 -20.80 12.42
C VAL A 299 -15.70 -21.84 11.62
N ALA A 300 -14.78 -22.58 12.25
CA ALA A 300 -14.01 -23.64 11.61
C ALA A 300 -14.93 -24.75 11.06
N ALA A 301 -15.97 -25.14 11.80
CA ALA A 301 -16.90 -26.19 11.38
C ALA A 301 -17.73 -25.84 10.13
N ILE A 302 -17.91 -24.54 9.85
CA ILE A 302 -18.67 -24.04 8.70
C ILE A 302 -17.79 -23.48 7.58
N ARG A 303 -16.53 -23.12 7.83
CA ARG A 303 -15.61 -22.47 6.87
C ARG A 303 -15.50 -23.22 5.53
N GLY A 304 -15.39 -24.54 5.58
CA GLY A 304 -15.35 -25.40 4.38
C GLY A 304 -16.71 -25.71 3.77
N LYS A 305 -17.81 -25.47 4.49
CA LYS A 305 -19.18 -25.80 4.07
C LYS A 305 -19.92 -24.62 3.45
N VAL A 306 -19.66 -23.41 3.97
CA VAL A 306 -20.26 -22.17 3.47
C VAL A 306 -19.61 -21.82 2.15
N HIS A 307 -20.43 -21.82 1.10
CA HIS A 307 -20.06 -21.33 -0.22
C HIS A 307 -20.60 -19.93 -0.40
N LEU A 308 -19.76 -19.04 -0.91
CA LEU A 308 -20.08 -17.65 -1.23
C LEU A 308 -20.28 -17.54 -2.74
N LEU A 309 -21.32 -16.82 -3.13
CA LEU A 309 -21.53 -16.48 -4.53
C LEU A 309 -20.49 -15.44 -4.95
N ALA A 310 -19.70 -15.77 -5.96
CA ALA A 310 -18.66 -14.92 -6.51
C ALA A 310 -18.99 -14.54 -7.95
N THR A 311 -18.75 -13.29 -8.29
CA THR A 311 -18.67 -12.81 -9.67
C THR A 311 -17.18 -12.60 -9.99
N GLY A 312 -16.64 -13.45 -10.87
CA GLY A 312 -15.28 -13.41 -11.35
C GLY A 312 -15.14 -12.56 -12.61
N LEU A 313 -14.10 -11.74 -12.66
CA LEU A 313 -13.63 -11.07 -13.87
C LEU A 313 -12.53 -11.91 -14.51
N ILE A 314 -12.71 -12.26 -15.77
CA ILE A 314 -11.72 -12.93 -16.60
C ILE A 314 -11.07 -11.87 -17.49
N PHE A 315 -9.75 -11.72 -17.39
CA PHE A 315 -8.99 -10.74 -18.16
C PHE A 315 -8.37 -11.41 -19.40
N PRO A 316 -8.34 -10.74 -20.56
CA PRO A 316 -7.81 -11.33 -21.78
C PRO A 316 -6.30 -11.61 -21.68
N PRO A 317 -5.80 -12.65 -22.37
CA PRO A 317 -4.38 -12.98 -22.42
C PRO A 317 -3.59 -11.84 -23.06
N GLY A 318 -2.77 -11.13 -22.28
CA GLY A 318 -1.99 -9.99 -22.76
C GLY A 318 -2.48 -8.61 -22.31
N MET A 319 -3.56 -8.52 -21.52
CA MET A 319 -3.89 -7.27 -20.83
C MET A 319 -2.76 -6.87 -19.88
N ASP A 320 -2.31 -5.63 -20.02
CA ASP A 320 -1.26 -5.05 -19.19
C ASP A 320 -1.66 -5.01 -17.70
N GLU A 321 -0.69 -5.21 -16.80
CA GLU A 321 -0.96 -5.25 -15.36
C GLU A 321 -1.53 -3.91 -14.86
N LEU A 322 -1.02 -2.78 -15.34
CA LEU A 322 -1.53 -1.47 -14.95
C LEU A 322 -2.94 -1.22 -15.49
N GLU A 323 -3.26 -1.68 -16.70
CA GLU A 323 -4.62 -1.65 -17.24
C GLU A 323 -5.59 -2.48 -16.38
N ARG A 324 -5.18 -3.70 -16.01
CA ARG A 324 -5.94 -4.56 -15.09
C ARG A 324 -6.20 -3.88 -13.75
N LEU A 325 -5.18 -3.28 -13.14
CA LEU A 325 -5.29 -2.56 -11.87
C LEU A 325 -6.24 -1.37 -11.95
N LYS A 326 -6.19 -0.60 -13.05
CA LYS A 326 -7.12 0.52 -13.29
C LYS A 326 -8.57 0.04 -13.35
N LEU A 327 -8.85 -1.00 -14.14
CA LEU A 327 -10.22 -1.52 -14.29
C LEU A 327 -10.76 -2.04 -12.96
N GLN A 328 -9.96 -2.81 -12.22
CA GLN A 328 -10.37 -3.30 -10.90
C GLN A 328 -10.64 -2.16 -9.90
N GLY A 329 -9.84 -1.10 -9.94
CA GLY A 329 -10.04 0.11 -9.15
C GLY A 329 -11.33 0.86 -9.51
N GLU A 330 -11.67 0.95 -10.79
CA GLU A 330 -12.94 1.54 -11.28
C GLU A 330 -14.15 0.75 -10.80
N ILE A 331 -14.13 -0.59 -10.97
CA ILE A 331 -15.20 -1.46 -10.48
C ILE A 331 -15.38 -1.30 -8.97
N PHE A 332 -14.29 -1.23 -8.20
CA PHE A 332 -14.37 -0.97 -6.76
C PHE A 332 -15.03 0.37 -6.43
N LEU A 333 -14.68 1.44 -7.16
CA LEU A 333 -15.32 2.75 -6.99
C LEU A 333 -16.80 2.70 -7.31
N ASP A 334 -17.18 2.12 -8.44
CA ASP A 334 -18.56 2.11 -8.91
C ASP A 334 -19.46 1.38 -7.91
N ILE A 335 -19.03 0.22 -7.42
CA ILE A 335 -19.73 -0.54 -6.38
C ILE A 335 -19.87 0.27 -5.07
N ASN A 336 -18.82 0.99 -4.67
CA ASN A 336 -18.80 1.68 -3.38
C ASN A 336 -19.35 3.12 -3.44
N SER A 337 -19.51 3.70 -4.63
CA SER A 337 -19.99 5.08 -4.85
C SER A 337 -21.44 5.28 -4.36
N ASN A 338 -22.27 4.24 -4.48
CA ASN A 338 -23.67 4.22 -4.05
C ASN A 338 -23.88 3.63 -2.64
N THR A 339 -22.79 3.29 -1.92
CA THR A 339 -22.84 2.73 -0.56
C THR A 339 -21.97 3.52 0.42
N LYS A 340 -21.40 2.87 1.46
CA LYS A 340 -20.61 3.59 2.49
C LYS A 340 -19.45 4.34 1.83
N PRO A 341 -19.33 5.68 2.01
CA PRO A 341 -18.35 6.49 1.30
C PRO A 341 -16.93 5.93 1.42
N VAL A 342 -16.26 5.81 0.27
CA VAL A 342 -14.85 5.44 0.19
C VAL A 342 -14.01 6.53 0.86
N PRO A 343 -13.04 6.19 1.73
CA PRO A 343 -12.16 7.17 2.35
C PRO A 343 -11.47 8.09 1.32
N ALA A 344 -11.31 9.37 1.64
CA ALA A 344 -10.80 10.37 0.68
C ALA A 344 -9.38 10.06 0.19
N ASP A 345 -8.52 9.52 1.05
CA ASP A 345 -7.19 9.06 0.73
C ASP A 345 -7.18 7.90 -0.28
N VAL A 346 -8.18 7.02 -0.22
CA VAL A 346 -8.37 5.94 -1.19
C VAL A 346 -8.87 6.47 -2.54
N LEU A 347 -9.83 7.40 -2.52
CA LEU A 347 -10.31 8.07 -3.74
C LEU A 347 -9.17 8.79 -4.48
N LEU A 348 -8.32 9.48 -3.74
CA LEU A 348 -7.13 10.13 -4.30
C LEU A 348 -6.21 9.12 -4.99
N ALA A 349 -6.05 7.93 -4.41
CA ALA A 349 -5.20 6.91 -5.01
C ALA A 349 -5.72 6.37 -6.33
N ILE A 350 -7.02 6.11 -6.40
CA ILE A 350 -7.65 5.63 -7.62
C ILE A 350 -7.62 6.70 -8.72
N GLN A 351 -7.84 7.97 -8.35
CA GLN A 351 -7.73 9.08 -9.29
C GLN A 351 -6.31 9.23 -9.84
N SER A 352 -5.28 9.05 -9.01
CA SER A 352 -3.88 9.06 -9.45
C SER A 352 -3.57 7.96 -10.47
N LEU A 353 -4.17 6.79 -10.31
CA LEU A 353 -4.00 5.66 -11.24
C LEU A 353 -4.72 5.89 -12.56
N ARG A 354 -5.98 6.32 -12.49
CA ARG A 354 -6.82 6.51 -13.67
C ARG A 354 -6.32 7.64 -14.57
N ALA A 355 -5.93 8.76 -13.96
CA ALA A 355 -5.54 9.96 -14.69
C ALA A 355 -4.22 10.53 -14.16
N PRO A 356 -3.07 9.95 -14.53
CA PRO A 356 -1.75 10.35 -14.02
C PRO A 356 -1.40 11.84 -14.25
N TYR A 357 -1.96 12.45 -15.29
CA TYR A 357 -1.76 13.84 -15.67
C TYR A 357 -2.80 14.80 -15.06
N ALA A 358 -3.77 14.29 -14.29
CA ALA A 358 -4.72 15.14 -13.59
C ALA A 358 -4.03 15.92 -12.47
N ASP A 359 -4.51 17.12 -12.21
CA ASP A 359 -4.02 18.02 -11.16
C ASP A 359 -3.90 17.35 -9.78
N VAL A 360 -4.89 16.54 -9.40
CA VAL A 360 -4.89 15.75 -8.16
C VAL A 360 -3.77 14.71 -8.14
N ALA A 361 -3.51 14.05 -9.27
CA ALA A 361 -2.47 13.03 -9.40
C ALA A 361 -1.07 13.64 -9.31
N VAL A 362 -0.85 14.74 -10.03
CA VAL A 362 0.39 15.52 -9.98
C VAL A 362 0.63 16.02 -8.55
N ALA A 363 -0.39 16.59 -7.90
CA ALA A 363 -0.29 17.07 -6.52
C ALA A 363 0.10 15.97 -5.53
N ARG A 364 -0.48 14.77 -5.67
CA ARG A 364 -0.12 13.62 -4.83
C ARG A 364 1.35 13.22 -5.01
N ARG A 365 1.83 13.09 -6.25
CA ARG A 365 3.24 12.75 -6.55
C ARG A 365 4.22 13.78 -5.99
N VAL A 366 3.87 15.06 -6.08
CA VAL A 366 4.65 16.16 -5.48
C VAL A 366 4.73 16.01 -3.96
N LEU A 367 3.64 15.68 -3.27
CA LEU A 367 3.68 15.42 -1.82
C LEU A 367 4.50 14.17 -1.46
N GLU A 368 4.44 13.11 -2.27
CA GLU A 368 5.25 11.91 -2.08
C GLU A 368 6.75 12.22 -2.15
N LEU A 369 7.17 13.04 -3.12
CA LEU A 369 8.57 13.47 -3.23
C LEU A 369 8.94 14.47 -2.12
N LEU A 370 8.08 15.44 -1.79
CA LEU A 370 8.30 16.38 -0.68
C LEU A 370 8.43 15.67 0.67
N ASN A 371 7.75 14.54 0.87
CA ASN A 371 7.86 13.72 2.08
C ASN A 371 9.25 13.10 2.27
N LYS A 372 10.11 13.13 1.23
CA LYS A 372 11.52 12.71 1.31
C LYS A 372 12.48 13.90 1.56
N GLN A 373 11.99 15.13 1.40
CA GLN A 373 12.79 16.36 1.50
C GLN A 373 12.88 16.89 2.93
N SER A 374 13.90 17.71 3.21
CA SER A 374 14.24 18.22 4.55
C SER A 374 13.10 18.93 5.29
N ALA A 375 12.26 19.69 4.60
CA ALA A 375 11.20 20.47 5.23
C ALA A 375 10.09 19.58 5.83
N PHE A 376 9.71 18.52 5.10
CA PHE A 376 8.56 17.66 5.43
C PHE A 376 8.91 16.16 5.51
N ARG A 377 10.17 15.82 5.79
CA ARG A 377 10.62 14.43 5.85
C ARG A 377 9.73 13.61 6.79
N ASN A 378 9.01 12.63 6.24
CA ASN A 378 8.06 11.77 6.95
C ASN A 378 6.91 12.50 7.68
N MET A 379 6.57 13.72 7.27
CA MET A 379 5.51 14.51 7.89
C MET A 379 4.14 14.31 7.25
N PHE A 380 4.08 13.86 5.99
CA PHE A 380 2.83 13.61 5.28
C PHE A 380 2.32 12.18 5.48
N GLN A 381 1.04 12.06 5.85
CA GLN A 381 0.34 10.78 5.94
C GLN A 381 -0.10 10.34 4.53
N LEU A 382 0.79 9.62 3.86
CA LEU A 382 0.56 9.06 2.51
C LEU A 382 -0.24 7.75 2.59
N SER A 383 -0.04 7.01 3.68
CA SER A 383 -0.72 5.76 4.04
C SER A 383 -1.43 5.87 5.40
N GLN A 384 -2.53 5.15 5.61
CA GLN A 384 -3.13 5.03 6.95
C GLN A 384 -2.22 4.28 7.94
N MET A 385 -1.19 3.59 7.45
CA MET A 385 -0.16 2.95 8.29
C MET A 385 0.93 3.92 8.73
N ASP A 386 1.02 5.09 8.12
CA ASP A 386 1.96 6.12 8.54
C ASP A 386 1.41 6.82 9.79
N GLN A 387 2.25 6.99 10.81
CA GLN A 387 1.96 7.83 11.99
C GLN A 387 2.27 9.32 11.75
N ALA A 388 2.33 9.73 10.49
CA ALA A 388 2.70 11.07 10.10
C ALA A 388 1.61 12.09 10.48
N PRO A 389 1.98 13.29 10.96
CA PRO A 389 1.03 14.25 11.53
C PRO A 389 0.15 14.98 10.49
N ILE A 390 0.56 15.05 9.22
CA ILE A 390 -0.09 15.90 8.21
C ILE A 390 -0.91 15.07 7.23
N LYS A 391 -2.24 15.17 7.32
CA LYS A 391 -3.15 14.55 6.33
C LYS A 391 -3.09 15.27 4.99
N ILE A 392 -2.85 14.53 3.92
CA ILE A 392 -2.67 15.11 2.58
C ILE A 392 -3.97 15.50 1.87
N ALA A 393 -5.11 14.91 2.24
CA ALA A 393 -6.33 15.04 1.44
C ALA A 393 -6.83 16.48 1.30
N SER A 394 -6.75 17.27 2.38
CA SER A 394 -7.11 18.69 2.36
C SER A 394 -6.14 19.50 1.49
N ILE A 395 -4.84 19.21 1.59
CA ILE A 395 -3.79 19.89 0.84
C ILE A 395 -3.95 19.68 -0.65
N VAL A 396 -4.13 18.43 -1.07
CA VAL A 396 -4.38 18.08 -2.47
C VAL A 396 -5.67 18.74 -2.97
N LYS A 397 -6.78 18.59 -2.24
CA LYS A 397 -8.10 19.04 -2.70
C LYS A 397 -8.24 20.55 -2.81
N PHE A 398 -7.68 21.31 -1.86
CA PHE A 398 -8.01 22.73 -1.72
C PHE A 398 -6.87 23.68 -2.10
N ALA A 399 -5.63 23.22 -2.16
CA ALA A 399 -4.48 24.10 -2.41
C ALA A 399 -3.60 23.58 -3.56
N LEU A 400 -2.96 22.43 -3.37
CA LEU A 400 -1.86 22.00 -4.21
C LEU A 400 -2.28 21.67 -5.65
N ARG A 401 -3.44 21.02 -5.86
CA ARG A 401 -3.94 20.70 -7.21
C ARG A 401 -3.97 21.93 -8.13
N TYR A 402 -4.34 23.09 -7.59
CA TYR A 402 -4.45 24.32 -8.38
C TYR A 402 -3.11 24.97 -8.68
N LEU A 403 -2.08 24.70 -7.87
CA LEU A 403 -0.73 25.20 -8.08
C LEU A 403 -0.02 24.40 -9.19
N VAL A 404 -0.29 23.10 -9.28
CA VAL A 404 0.40 22.14 -10.16
C VAL A 404 -0.43 21.71 -11.38
N ASP A 405 -1.59 22.32 -11.60
CA ASP A 405 -2.45 21.98 -12.73
C ASP A 405 -1.78 22.35 -14.06
N ILE A 406 -1.47 21.33 -14.87
CA ILE A 406 -0.87 21.49 -16.21
C ILE A 406 -1.80 22.24 -17.18
N GLN A 407 -3.09 22.31 -16.87
CA GLN A 407 -4.06 23.03 -17.70
C GLN A 407 -4.24 24.49 -17.29
N ALA A 408 -3.80 24.88 -16.09
CA ALA A 408 -4.00 26.23 -15.60
C ALA A 408 -3.20 27.27 -16.41
N LYS A 409 -3.75 28.49 -16.47
CA LYS A 409 -3.10 29.67 -17.07
C LYS A 409 -2.12 30.35 -16.10
N SER A 410 -2.16 29.97 -14.82
CA SER A 410 -1.37 30.52 -13.72
C SER A 410 -1.02 29.39 -12.76
N GLY A 411 0.18 29.40 -12.19
CA GLY A 411 0.69 28.31 -11.35
C GLY A 411 2.08 27.89 -11.80
N LEU A 412 2.63 26.83 -11.20
CA LEU A 412 3.98 26.39 -11.49
C LEU A 412 4.14 25.90 -12.93
N PHE A 413 3.08 25.37 -13.55
CA PHE A 413 3.15 24.97 -14.96
C PHE A 413 3.40 26.17 -15.88
N ALA A 414 2.73 27.30 -15.62
CA ALA A 414 2.90 28.51 -16.41
C ALA A 414 4.34 29.05 -16.29
N GLU A 415 4.91 29.04 -15.08
CA GLU A 415 6.31 29.46 -14.85
C GLU A 415 7.32 28.51 -15.48
N TRP A 416 7.08 27.20 -15.41
CA TRP A 416 7.96 26.17 -15.98
C TRP A 416 8.07 26.26 -17.51
N VAL A 417 6.95 26.55 -18.18
CA VAL A 417 6.87 26.71 -19.64
C VAL A 417 7.52 28.01 -20.13
N LYS A 418 7.62 29.06 -19.30
CA LYS A 418 8.36 30.29 -19.68
C LYS A 418 9.84 30.00 -19.96
N GLY A 419 10.43 29.05 -19.23
CA GLY A 419 11.82 28.64 -19.42
C GLY A 419 12.06 27.79 -20.67
N ASP A 420 11.04 27.06 -21.15
CA ASP A 420 11.08 26.33 -22.42
C ASP A 420 9.64 26.12 -22.94
N PRO A 421 9.21 26.85 -23.99
CA PRO A 421 7.87 26.72 -24.57
C PRO A 421 7.51 25.31 -25.07
N ALA A 422 8.48 24.47 -25.42
CA ALA A 422 8.24 23.10 -25.90
C ALA A 422 7.57 22.22 -24.83
N ARG A 423 7.76 22.56 -23.55
CA ARG A 423 7.13 21.90 -22.40
C ARG A 423 5.61 22.00 -22.38
N THR A 424 5.03 22.93 -23.16
CA THR A 424 3.56 23.03 -23.36
C THR A 424 2.96 21.73 -23.88
N SER A 425 3.76 20.92 -24.59
CA SER A 425 3.36 19.59 -25.07
C SER A 425 2.88 18.67 -23.94
N LEU A 426 3.27 18.86 -22.68
CA LEU A 426 2.76 18.05 -21.56
C LEU A 426 1.22 18.10 -21.45
N ARG A 427 0.58 19.16 -21.95
CA ARG A 427 -0.89 19.30 -21.99
C ARG A 427 -1.58 18.21 -22.81
N THR A 428 -0.87 17.55 -23.73
CA THR A 428 -1.40 16.42 -24.53
C THR A 428 -1.50 15.12 -23.75
N LYS A 429 -0.94 15.07 -22.52
CA LYS A 429 -1.03 13.92 -21.59
C LYS A 429 -0.46 12.61 -22.14
N SER A 430 0.55 12.69 -23.00
CA SER A 430 1.15 11.53 -23.67
C SER A 430 2.62 11.29 -23.33
N ASN A 431 3.28 12.22 -22.63
CA ASN A 431 4.71 12.14 -22.32
C ASN A 431 4.96 11.96 -20.81
N SER A 432 5.29 10.73 -20.40
CA SER A 432 5.52 10.35 -19.00
C SER A 432 6.85 10.85 -18.44
N GLU A 433 7.87 10.99 -19.28
CA GLU A 433 9.17 11.55 -18.90
C GLU A 433 9.02 13.04 -18.57
N LEU A 434 8.35 13.77 -19.45
CA LEU A 434 8.05 15.20 -19.26
C LEU A 434 7.14 15.44 -18.04
N LEU A 435 6.22 14.51 -17.75
CA LEU A 435 5.44 14.54 -16.52
C LEU A 435 6.34 14.40 -15.28
N THR A 436 7.31 13.48 -15.32
CA THR A 436 8.27 13.27 -14.23
C THR A 436 9.15 14.51 -14.05
N GLU A 437 9.65 15.11 -15.13
CA GLU A 437 10.39 16.38 -15.09
C GLU A 437 9.56 17.49 -14.43
N TYR A 438 8.28 17.62 -14.81
CA TYR A 438 7.40 18.63 -14.23
C TYR A 438 7.12 18.41 -12.74
N VAL A 439 6.90 17.16 -12.32
CA VAL A 439 6.72 16.80 -10.90
C VAL A 439 7.98 17.11 -10.09
N ASN A 440 9.17 16.83 -10.63
CA ASN A 440 10.45 17.17 -10.02
C ASN A 440 10.63 18.69 -9.89
N TYR A 441 10.30 19.45 -10.95
CA TYR A 441 10.31 20.92 -10.90
C TYR A 441 9.39 21.45 -9.80
N CYS A 442 8.14 20.99 -9.75
CA CYS A 442 7.20 21.42 -8.72
C CYS A 442 7.71 21.12 -7.31
N THR A 443 8.30 19.93 -7.13
CA THR A 443 8.87 19.50 -5.85
C THR A 443 10.06 20.38 -5.46
N ALA A 444 10.97 20.67 -6.39
CA ALA A 444 12.12 21.53 -6.15
C ALA A 444 11.70 22.94 -5.74
N THR A 445 10.74 23.54 -6.46
CA THR A 445 10.21 24.88 -6.13
C THR A 445 9.57 24.92 -4.74
N LEU A 446 8.72 23.95 -4.41
CA LEU A 446 8.07 23.90 -3.11
C LEU A 446 9.07 23.61 -1.98
N ASN A 447 10.04 22.72 -2.21
CA ASN A 447 11.09 22.43 -1.24
C ASN A 447 11.91 23.67 -0.93
N LEU A 448 12.27 24.45 -1.95
CA LEU A 448 12.98 25.72 -1.78
C LEU A 448 12.15 26.72 -0.96
N TYR A 449 10.89 26.94 -1.32
CA TYR A 449 9.97 27.84 -0.62
C TYR A 449 9.78 27.44 0.86
N PHE A 450 9.49 26.17 1.13
CA PHE A 450 9.25 25.69 2.49
C PHE A 450 10.53 25.58 3.33
N ASN A 451 11.70 25.34 2.73
CA ASN A 451 12.96 25.43 3.47
C ASN A 451 13.28 26.86 3.91
N ALA A 452 12.94 27.88 3.10
CA ALA A 452 13.11 29.28 3.51
C ALA A 452 12.23 29.60 4.73
N LEU A 453 10.97 29.16 4.71
CA LEU A 453 10.05 29.27 5.85
C LEU A 453 10.56 28.52 7.08
N LYS A 454 11.00 27.27 6.91
CA LYS A 454 11.55 26.44 7.99
C LYS A 454 12.83 27.01 8.58
N ALA A 455 13.69 27.63 7.78
CA ALA A 455 14.93 28.24 8.25
C ALA A 455 14.64 29.39 9.23
N HIS A 456 13.62 30.20 8.95
CA HIS A 456 13.21 31.30 9.83
C HIS A 456 12.43 30.79 11.06
N HIS A 457 11.51 29.85 10.88
CA HIS A 457 10.64 29.31 11.94
C HIS A 457 11.12 27.96 12.50
N SER A 458 12.44 27.77 12.60
CA SER A 458 13.02 26.44 12.88
C SER A 458 12.60 25.85 14.23
N SER A 459 12.41 26.69 15.26
CA SER A 459 11.93 26.28 16.58
C SER A 459 10.46 25.85 16.58
N GLU A 460 9.62 26.53 15.80
CA GLU A 460 8.18 26.26 15.74
C GLU A 460 7.84 25.09 14.80
N TRP A 461 8.67 24.86 13.77
CA TRP A 461 8.39 23.90 12.69
C TRP A 461 8.12 22.47 13.16
N ASN A 462 8.86 22.02 14.17
CA ASN A 462 8.78 20.66 14.71
C ASN A 462 8.06 20.61 16.08
N ASP A 463 7.52 21.72 16.56
CA ASP A 463 6.84 21.79 17.85
C ASP A 463 5.34 21.50 17.67
N PRO A 464 4.80 20.42 18.28
CA PRO A 464 3.37 20.09 18.21
C PRO A 464 2.44 21.17 18.78
N GLN A 465 2.95 22.09 19.61
CA GLN A 465 2.17 23.23 20.12
C GLN A 465 2.00 24.34 19.09
N ASN A 466 2.70 24.27 17.96
CA ASN A 466 2.64 25.25 16.88
C ASN A 466 1.83 24.75 15.67
N LYS A 467 1.11 25.67 15.03
CA LYS A 467 0.24 25.40 13.88
C LYS A 467 0.94 25.54 12.53
N ILE A 468 2.23 25.89 12.49
CA ILE A 468 2.96 26.19 11.25
C ILE A 468 2.95 25.03 10.25
N THR A 469 2.99 23.78 10.71
CA THR A 469 2.89 22.58 9.86
C THR A 469 1.47 21.99 9.80
N SER A 470 0.47 22.71 10.31
CA SER A 470 -0.93 22.29 10.19
C SER A 470 -1.43 22.38 8.74
N THR A 471 -2.39 21.54 8.39
CA THR A 471 -3.01 21.55 7.05
C THR A 471 -3.58 22.92 6.65
N THR A 472 -4.08 23.71 7.61
CA THR A 472 -4.60 25.07 7.37
C THR A 472 -3.51 26.03 6.95
N VAL A 473 -2.38 26.05 7.67
CA VAL A 473 -1.24 26.91 7.36
C VAL A 473 -0.60 26.51 6.04
N ILE A 474 -0.36 25.21 5.83
CA ILE A 474 0.21 24.71 4.56
C ILE A 474 -0.68 25.07 3.38
N ASN A 475 -2.00 24.92 3.50
CA ASN A 475 -2.93 25.34 2.45
C ASN A 475 -2.80 26.84 2.16
N ALA A 476 -2.73 27.67 3.20
CA ALA A 476 -2.61 29.12 3.06
C ALA A 476 -1.30 29.51 2.35
N MET A 477 -0.17 28.91 2.76
CA MET A 477 1.15 29.12 2.16
C MET A 477 1.19 28.71 0.68
N ILE A 478 0.62 27.56 0.32
CA ILE A 478 0.54 27.10 -1.08
C ILE A 478 -0.35 28.02 -1.93
N ILE A 479 -1.49 28.46 -1.37
CA ILE A 479 -2.40 29.39 -2.07
C ILE A 479 -1.73 30.76 -2.26
N ALA A 480 -1.03 31.26 -1.24
CA ALA A 480 -0.29 32.50 -1.30
C ALA A 480 0.83 32.42 -2.36
N LEU A 481 1.63 31.35 -2.34
CA LEU A 481 2.63 31.10 -3.37
C LEU A 481 2.00 31.12 -4.77
N ARG A 482 0.93 30.36 -5.01
CA ARG A 482 0.24 30.33 -6.31
C ARG A 482 -0.15 31.73 -6.78
N ARG A 483 -0.66 32.56 -5.87
CA ARG A 483 -1.18 33.90 -6.15
C ARG A 483 -0.10 34.96 -6.29
N SER A 484 1.10 34.73 -5.75
CA SER A 484 2.25 35.64 -5.93
C SER A 484 2.98 35.42 -7.25
N LEU A 485 2.93 34.21 -7.84
CA LEU A 485 3.61 33.88 -9.10
C LEU A 485 3.36 34.87 -10.25
N PRO A 486 2.14 35.36 -10.52
CA PRO A 486 1.93 36.32 -11.61
C PRO A 486 2.69 37.65 -11.44
N ALA A 487 2.96 38.07 -10.20
CA ALA A 487 3.67 39.31 -9.89
C ALA A 487 5.18 39.10 -9.75
N LEU A 488 5.60 38.00 -9.12
CA LEU A 488 6.98 37.80 -8.68
C LEU A 488 7.71 36.67 -9.42
N GLY A 489 6.99 35.81 -10.13
CA GLY A 489 7.54 34.56 -10.66
C GLY A 489 7.96 33.60 -9.55
N VAL A 490 8.83 32.64 -9.89
CA VAL A 490 9.47 31.76 -8.90
C VAL A 490 10.76 32.40 -8.40
N LEU A 491 10.83 32.68 -7.10
CA LEU A 491 11.98 33.30 -6.45
C LEU A 491 13.06 32.29 -6.04
N THR A 492 14.28 32.77 -5.79
CA THR A 492 15.38 31.99 -5.21
C THR A 492 15.21 31.79 -3.71
N PHE A 493 16.04 30.94 -3.11
CA PHE A 493 16.00 30.69 -1.67
C PHE A 493 16.25 31.97 -0.87
N GLU A 494 17.26 32.75 -1.29
CA GLU A 494 17.65 34.00 -0.63
C GLU A 494 16.54 35.05 -0.70
N GLU A 495 15.84 35.13 -1.84
CA GLU A 495 14.70 36.03 -2.03
C GLU A 495 13.54 35.64 -1.11
N TYR A 496 13.14 34.37 -1.05
CA TYR A 496 12.11 33.93 -0.10
C TYR A 496 12.56 34.13 1.35
N ALA A 497 13.82 33.80 1.69
CA ALA A 497 14.34 33.98 3.04
C ALA A 497 14.32 35.46 3.47
N SER A 498 14.57 36.37 2.54
CA SER A 498 14.44 37.82 2.77
C SER A 498 13.00 38.23 3.07
N LEU A 499 12.03 37.76 2.26
CA LEU A 499 10.60 38.04 2.47
C LEU A 499 10.10 37.51 3.81
N VAL A 500 10.46 36.27 4.16
CA VAL A 500 10.04 35.63 5.41
C VAL A 500 10.63 36.35 6.63
N LYS A 501 11.84 36.92 6.53
CA LYS A 501 12.49 37.61 7.67
C LYS A 501 11.70 38.83 8.16
N ALA A 502 10.97 39.50 7.27
CA ALA A 502 10.12 40.64 7.59
C ALA A 502 8.71 40.24 8.06
N TRP A 503 8.36 38.95 7.94
CA TRP A 503 7.04 38.43 8.24
C TRP A 503 6.98 37.89 9.68
N HIS A 504 5.99 38.33 10.45
CA HIS A 504 5.83 37.96 11.84
C HIS A 504 4.41 37.45 12.10
N VAL A 505 4.30 36.16 12.42
CA VAL A 505 3.04 35.50 12.78
C VAL A 505 3.30 34.60 13.99
N ASP A 506 2.42 34.64 14.97
CA ASP A 506 2.43 33.71 16.11
C ASP A 506 1.66 32.44 15.74
N PHE A 507 2.38 31.33 15.58
CA PHE A 507 1.80 30.03 15.25
C PHE A 507 1.32 29.23 16.46
N SER A 508 1.43 29.75 17.68
CA SER A 508 1.07 29.03 18.89
C SER A 508 -0.41 28.61 18.87
N THR A 509 -0.71 27.37 19.25
CA THR A 509 -2.06 26.79 19.15
C THR A 509 -3.13 27.58 19.91
N GLY A 510 -2.74 28.27 20.99
CA GLY A 510 -3.66 29.08 21.81
C GLY A 510 -3.99 30.46 21.23
N THR A 511 -3.17 30.99 20.32
CA THR A 511 -3.24 32.37 19.83
C THR A 511 -3.47 32.45 18.33
N PHE A 512 -3.17 31.38 17.58
CA PHE A 512 -3.33 31.35 16.13
C PHE A 512 -4.82 31.60 15.73
N PRO A 513 -5.14 32.71 15.03
CA PRO A 513 -6.50 33.22 14.94
C PRO A 513 -7.37 32.53 13.87
N TYR A 514 -6.80 31.59 13.11
CA TYR A 514 -7.47 30.97 11.97
C TYR A 514 -7.97 29.55 12.27
N ALA A 515 -9.28 29.36 12.09
CA ALA A 515 -9.91 28.05 12.14
C ALA A 515 -9.55 27.18 10.93
N SER A 516 -9.83 25.87 11.01
CA SER A 516 -9.33 24.90 10.02
C SER A 516 -9.76 25.16 8.57
N SER A 517 -10.89 25.83 8.34
CA SER A 517 -11.43 26.20 7.03
C SER A 517 -10.99 27.58 6.52
N GLN A 518 -10.29 28.38 7.33
CA GLN A 518 -9.98 29.78 7.03
C GLN A 518 -8.62 29.98 6.33
N TYR A 519 -8.07 28.94 5.71
CA TYR A 519 -6.80 29.00 4.97
C TYR A 519 -6.82 30.03 3.83
N ALA A 520 -7.97 30.28 3.20
CA ALA A 520 -8.10 31.31 2.16
C ALA A 520 -7.89 32.72 2.73
N ARG A 521 -8.42 33.00 3.92
CA ARG A 521 -8.24 34.29 4.60
C ARG A 521 -6.78 34.47 5.03
N PHE A 522 -6.19 33.44 5.63
CA PHE A 522 -4.77 33.50 6.02
C PHE A 522 -3.85 33.66 4.81
N SER A 523 -4.18 33.07 3.65
CA SER A 523 -3.39 33.28 2.43
C SER A 523 -3.35 34.73 1.96
N GLN A 524 -4.40 35.52 2.22
CA GLN A 524 -4.43 36.95 1.89
C GLN A 524 -3.52 37.76 2.82
N GLU A 525 -3.43 37.38 4.09
CA GLU A 525 -2.47 37.95 5.04
C GLU A 525 -1.04 37.66 4.60
N ILE A 526 -0.72 36.41 4.24
CA ILE A 526 0.61 36.04 3.71
C ILE A 526 0.95 36.87 2.47
N LEU A 527 0.00 37.07 1.54
CA LEU A 527 0.23 37.86 0.34
C LEU A 527 0.54 39.34 0.64
N ARG A 528 -0.12 39.93 1.64
CA ARG A 528 0.11 41.31 2.05
C ARG A 528 1.38 41.46 2.86
N ASP A 529 1.53 40.64 3.89
CA ASP A 529 2.49 40.89 4.96
C ASP A 529 3.85 40.22 4.69
N MET A 530 3.87 39.08 3.99
CA MET A 530 5.10 38.39 3.60
C MET A 530 5.54 38.75 2.18
N PHE A 531 4.63 38.67 1.21
CA PHE A 531 4.96 38.95 -0.19
C PHE A 531 4.90 40.44 -0.58
N ASN A 532 4.42 41.31 0.30
CA ASN A 532 4.24 42.75 0.05
C ASN A 532 3.44 43.04 -1.25
N LEU A 533 2.37 42.27 -1.45
CA LEU A 533 1.47 42.42 -2.60
C LEU A 533 0.16 43.07 -2.18
N VAL A 534 -0.42 43.83 -3.11
CA VAL A 534 -1.74 44.43 -2.97
C VAL A 534 -2.70 43.84 -3.99
N GLU A 535 -3.98 43.78 -3.65
CA GLU A 535 -5.02 43.26 -4.54
C GLU A 535 -5.60 44.41 -5.37
N GLU A 536 -5.38 44.38 -6.68
CA GLU A 536 -5.91 45.31 -7.68
C GLU A 536 -6.71 44.53 -8.74
N ASP A 537 -7.98 44.88 -8.95
CA ASP A 537 -8.88 44.23 -9.93
C ASP A 537 -8.92 42.69 -9.83
N GLY A 538 -8.87 42.17 -8.60
CA GLY A 538 -8.88 40.72 -8.32
C GLY A 538 -7.57 40.01 -8.66
N ARG A 539 -6.47 40.76 -8.87
CA ARG A 539 -5.10 40.24 -9.06
C ARG A 539 -4.18 40.79 -8.00
N TRP A 540 -3.20 40.00 -7.60
CA TRP A 540 -2.17 40.43 -6.67
C TRP A 540 -0.99 40.99 -7.47
N VAL A 541 -0.61 42.23 -7.16
CA VAL A 541 0.47 42.96 -7.82
C VAL A 541 1.45 43.49 -6.79
N ALA A 542 2.70 43.74 -7.19
CA ALA A 542 3.71 44.31 -6.31
C ALA A 542 3.24 45.67 -5.78
N SER A 543 3.32 45.88 -4.46
CA SER A 543 3.11 47.21 -3.89
C SER A 543 4.14 48.16 -4.51
N LYS A 544 3.66 49.22 -5.16
CA LYS A 544 4.52 50.26 -5.74
C LYS A 544 5.33 51.00 -4.69
#